data_AF-A0A4Q3T4F9-F1
#
_entry.id   AF-A0A4Q3T4F9-F1
#
_cell.length_a   1.000
_cell.length_b   1.000
_cell.length_c   1.000
_cell.angle_alpha   90.00
_cell.angle_beta   90.00
_cell.angle_gamma   90.00
#
_symmetry.space_group_name_H-M   'P 1'
#
loop_
_entity.id
_entity.type
_entity.pdbx_description
1 polymer ?
#
loop_
_entity_poly.entity_id
_entity_poly.type
_entity_poly.pdbx_seq_one_letter_code
_entity_poly.pdbx_strand_id
1 'polypeptide(L)'
;MIEKHPKDDQGKLVMFPGAPCAQPAEHFAKTLRHLVDFAQLDAGYAISRASESASDNRLWFADLPAALDVELSRLNIQRPAPFIEPPSKLPVLAKGRRG
;
A
#
# COMPACT_ATOMS: atom_id res chain seq x y z
N MET A 1 19.23 14.28 -22.18
CA MET A 1 18.07 13.67 -21.50
C MET A 1 16.96 14.69 -21.41
N ILE A 2 15.92 14.58 -22.24
CA ILE A 2 14.64 15.26 -22.01
C ILE A 2 13.56 14.29 -22.53
N GLU A 3 12.98 13.52 -21.61
CA GLU A 3 11.78 12.74 -21.93
C GLU A 3 10.62 13.73 -22.08
N LYS A 4 10.20 13.97 -23.34
CA LYS A 4 9.02 14.77 -23.66
C LYS A 4 7.79 13.88 -23.46
N HIS A 5 7.08 14.05 -22.36
CA HIS A 5 5.77 13.42 -22.19
C HIS A 5 4.79 13.92 -23.26
N PRO A 6 3.99 13.04 -23.88
CA PRO A 6 3.00 13.44 -24.89
C PRO A 6 1.87 14.25 -24.24
N LYS A 7 1.51 15.37 -24.89
CA LYS A 7 0.39 16.26 -24.52
C LYS A 7 -0.68 16.17 -25.60
N ASP A 8 -1.95 16.34 -25.22
CA ASP A 8 -3.06 16.47 -26.17
C ASP A 8 -3.04 17.85 -26.85
N ASP A 9 -3.93 18.03 -27.83
CA ASP A 9 -4.07 19.26 -28.62
C ASP A 9 -4.49 20.49 -27.78
N GLN A 10 -4.86 20.29 -26.50
CA GLN A 10 -5.17 21.35 -25.54
C GLN A 10 -4.01 21.61 -24.57
N GLY A 11 -2.84 20.98 -24.78
CA GLY A 11 -1.66 21.11 -23.95
C GLY A 11 -1.75 20.36 -22.61
N LYS A 12 -2.79 19.55 -22.41
CA LYS A 12 -3.01 18.76 -21.21
C LYS A 12 -2.31 17.40 -21.38
N LEU A 13 -1.71 16.91 -20.29
CA LEU A 13 -0.99 15.63 -20.31
C LEU A 13 -1.99 14.50 -20.55
N VAL A 14 -1.74 13.68 -21.57
CA VAL A 14 -2.55 12.49 -21.86
C VAL A 14 -2.25 11.45 -20.78
N MET A 15 -3.14 11.34 -19.79
CA MET A 15 -3.06 10.33 -18.75
C MET A 15 -3.56 8.99 -19.31
N PHE A 16 -2.65 8.05 -19.55
CA PHE A 16 -2.99 6.66 -19.85
C PHE A 16 -3.67 5.99 -18.61
N PRO A 17 -4.55 5.00 -18.77
CA PRO A 17 -5.02 4.21 -17.65
C PRO A 17 -3.83 3.39 -17.11
N GLY A 18 -3.37 3.73 -15.91
CA GLY A 18 -2.06 3.32 -15.37
C GLY A 18 -1.05 4.47 -15.25
N ALA A 19 -1.45 5.71 -15.53
CA ALA A 19 -0.56 6.86 -15.48
C ALA A 19 -0.01 7.11 -14.08
N PRO A 20 1.31 7.38 -13.97
CA PRO A 20 1.93 7.82 -12.73
C PRO A 20 1.15 9.00 -12.18
N CYS A 21 0.84 8.98 -10.87
CA CYS A 21 0.41 10.18 -10.17
C CYS A 21 1.32 11.34 -10.60
N ALA A 22 0.73 12.45 -11.04
CA ALA A 22 1.47 13.62 -11.53
C ALA A 22 2.43 14.21 -10.47
N GLN A 23 2.34 13.74 -9.22
CA GLN A 23 3.12 14.17 -8.07
C GLN A 23 3.63 12.95 -7.29
N PRO A 24 4.85 12.44 -7.57
CA PRO A 24 5.40 11.25 -6.91
C PRO A 24 5.40 11.34 -5.37
N ALA A 25 5.65 12.53 -4.81
CA ALA A 25 5.64 12.76 -3.36
C ALA A 25 4.23 12.62 -2.76
N GLU A 26 3.19 13.08 -3.46
CA GLU A 26 1.80 12.95 -3.01
C GLU A 26 1.37 11.47 -3.03
N HIS A 27 1.78 10.75 -4.08
CA HIS A 27 1.53 9.31 -4.18
C HIS A 27 2.21 8.56 -3.04
N PHE A 28 3.49 8.84 -2.78
CA PHE A 28 4.22 8.28 -1.65
C PHE A 28 3.49 8.49 -0.32
N ALA A 29 3.10 9.74 -0.03
CA ALA A 29 2.41 10.07 1.22
C ALA A 29 1.05 9.35 1.34
N LYS A 30 0.29 9.25 0.25
CA LYS A 30 -0.99 8.52 0.22
C LYS A 30 -0.78 7.02 0.45
N THR A 31 0.21 6.42 -0.22
CA THR A 31 0.56 5.00 -0.06
C THR A 31 1.01 4.72 1.37
N LEU A 32 1.88 5.55 1.94
CA LEU A 32 2.33 5.41 3.33
C LEU A 32 1.14 5.47 4.30
N ARG A 33 0.27 6.48 4.16
CA ARG A 33 -0.92 6.60 5.00
C ARG A 33 -1.82 5.38 4.90
N HIS A 34 -2.05 4.88 3.69
CA HIS A 34 -2.86 3.70 3.47
C HIS A 34 -2.28 2.45 4.15
N LEU A 35 -0.96 2.27 4.08
CA LEU A 35 -0.28 1.15 4.73
C LEU A 35 -0.31 1.27 6.25
N VAL A 36 -0.22 2.48 6.81
CA VAL A 36 -0.38 2.73 8.24
C VAL A 36 -1.80 2.39 8.71
N ASP A 37 -2.83 2.81 7.97
CA ASP A 37 -4.22 2.46 8.27
C ASP A 37 -4.42 0.93 8.24
N PHE A 38 -3.84 0.25 7.25
CA PHE A 38 -3.86 -1.21 7.15
C PHE A 38 -3.09 -1.90 8.27
N ALA A 39 -1.98 -1.32 8.74
CA ALA A 39 -1.15 -1.92 9.77
C ALA A 39 -1.83 -2.01 11.13
N GLN A 40 -2.88 -1.20 11.36
CA GLN A 40 -3.74 -1.33 12.54
C GLN A 40 -4.51 -2.66 12.54
N LEU A 41 -4.77 -3.23 11.35
CA LEU A 41 -5.41 -4.53 11.17
C LEU A 41 -4.35 -5.63 11.07
N ASP A 42 -3.37 -5.43 10.18
CA ASP A 42 -2.30 -6.38 9.90
C ASP A 42 -1.00 -5.67 9.53
N ALA A 43 -0.17 -5.41 10.54
CA ALA A 43 1.18 -4.89 10.38
C ALA A 43 2.09 -5.79 9.52
N GLY A 44 1.92 -7.12 9.54
CA GLY A 44 2.74 -8.05 8.76
C GLY A 44 2.48 -7.88 7.27
N TYR A 45 1.21 -7.83 6.88
CA TYR A 45 0.79 -7.57 5.51
C TYR A 45 1.27 -6.18 5.03
N ALA A 46 1.10 -5.14 5.84
CA ALA A 46 1.54 -3.79 5.49
C ALA A 46 3.05 -3.71 5.20
N ILE A 47 3.88 -4.40 5.99
CA ILE A 47 5.33 -4.48 5.79
C ILE A 47 5.68 -5.25 4.52
N SER A 48 5.03 -6.39 4.25
CA SER A 48 5.22 -7.14 3.01
C SER A 48 4.89 -6.27 1.81
N ARG A 49 3.75 -5.58 1.85
CA ARG A 49 3.28 -4.74 0.74
C ARG A 49 4.16 -3.52 0.51
N ALA A 50 4.71 -2.92 1.56
CA ALA A 50 5.71 -1.86 1.45
C ALA A 50 6.98 -2.35 0.72
N SER A 51 7.45 -3.55 1.05
CA SER A 51 8.65 -4.16 0.46
C SER A 51 8.45 -4.53 -1.00
N GLU A 52 7.29 -5.08 -1.35
CA GLU A 52 6.87 -5.34 -2.73
C GLU A 52 6.83 -4.03 -3.54
N SER A 53 6.19 -2.99 -3.00
CA SER A 53 6.06 -1.70 -3.67
C SER A 53 7.42 -1.03 -3.93
N ALA A 54 8.35 -1.15 -2.97
CA ALA A 54 9.73 -0.70 -3.11
C ALA A 54 10.52 -1.50 -4.17
N SER A 55 10.19 -2.77 -4.37
CA SER A 55 10.80 -3.64 -5.37
C SER A 55 10.24 -3.35 -6.78
N ASP A 56 8.92 -3.18 -6.89
CA ASP A 56 8.21 -2.90 -8.15
C ASP A 56 8.57 -1.53 -8.72
N ASN A 57 8.70 -0.51 -7.86
CA ASN A 57 9.08 0.84 -8.27
C ASN A 57 10.02 1.50 -7.24
N ARG A 58 11.28 1.11 -7.34
CA ARG A 58 12.37 1.61 -6.48
C ARG A 58 12.58 3.11 -6.57
N LEU A 59 12.30 3.72 -7.73
CA LEU A 59 12.51 5.15 -7.97
C LEU A 59 11.59 6.01 -7.09
N TRP A 60 10.42 5.47 -6.73
CA TRP A 60 9.39 6.19 -5.99
C TRP A 60 9.20 5.70 -4.56
N PHE A 61 9.47 4.42 -4.30
CA PHE A 61 9.13 3.77 -3.03
C PHE A 61 10.31 3.13 -2.31
N ALA A 62 11.57 3.42 -2.70
CA ALA A 62 12.75 2.88 -2.02
C ALA A 62 12.70 3.10 -0.49
N ASP A 63 12.24 4.28 -0.06
CA ASP A 63 12.19 4.66 1.35
C ASP A 63 10.86 4.29 2.03
N LEU A 64 9.91 3.70 1.31
CA LEU A 64 8.58 3.38 1.84
C LEU A 64 8.62 2.40 3.03
N PRO A 65 9.43 1.33 3.02
CA PRO A 65 9.52 0.42 4.16
C PRO A 65 10.08 1.11 5.41
N ALA A 66 11.10 1.96 5.26
CA ALA A 66 11.69 2.71 6.36
C ALA A 66 10.72 3.77 6.91
N ALA A 67 10.02 4.48 6.04
CA ALA A 67 9.00 5.44 6.45
C ALA A 67 7.84 4.76 7.20
N LEU A 68 7.41 3.59 6.74
CA LEU A 68 6.41 2.79 7.44
C LEU A 68 6.92 2.35 8.82
N ASP A 69 8.16 1.89 8.94
CA ASP A 69 8.77 1.49 10.21
C ASP A 69 8.73 2.61 11.27
N VAL A 70 9.04 3.83 10.85
CA VAL A 70 8.96 5.03 11.71
C VAL A 70 7.53 5.27 12.19
N GLU A 71 6.54 5.21 11.30
CA GLU A 71 5.13 5.44 11.66
C GLU A 71 4.58 4.33 12.57
N LEU A 72 4.93 3.07 12.31
CA LEU A 72 4.53 1.95 13.18
C LEU A 72 5.10 2.10 14.59
N SER A 73 6.37 2.49 14.68
CA SER A 73 7.04 2.76 15.96
C SER A 73 6.39 3.93 16.69
N ARG A 74 6.07 5.01 15.96
CA ARG A 74 5.38 6.20 16.49
C ARG A 74 3.98 5.86 17.04
N LEU A 75 3.27 4.96 16.38
CA LEU A 75 1.92 4.53 16.77
C LEU A 75 1.91 3.34 17.75
N ASN A 76 3.08 2.84 18.15
CA ASN A 76 3.25 1.69 19.04
C ASN A 76 2.52 0.42 18.52
N ILE A 77 2.48 0.24 17.19
CA ILE A 77 1.89 -0.94 16.55
C ILE A 77 2.93 -2.07 16.61
N GLN A 78 2.63 -3.12 17.38
CA GLN A 78 3.57 -4.23 17.61
C GLN A 78 3.78 -5.10 16.35
N ARG A 79 5.00 -5.63 16.25
CA ARG A 79 5.39 -6.65 15.26
C ARG A 79 5.52 -8.01 15.93
N PRO A 80 4.99 -9.10 15.34
CA PRO A 80 4.07 -9.16 14.21
C PRO A 80 2.65 -8.69 14.61
N ALA A 81 1.80 -8.41 13.61
CA ALA A 81 0.38 -8.22 13.86
C ALA A 81 -0.16 -9.39 14.71
N PRO A 82 -1.12 -9.15 15.62
CA PRO A 82 -1.82 -10.26 16.28
C PRO A 82 -2.33 -11.19 15.18
N PHE A 83 -1.93 -12.46 15.24
CA PHE A 83 -2.29 -13.47 14.26
C PHE A 83 -3.82 -13.49 14.08
N ILE A 84 -4.32 -12.89 13.01
CA ILE A 84 -5.70 -13.10 12.58
C ILE A 84 -5.68 -14.47 11.91
N GLU A 85 -6.32 -15.46 12.54
CA GLU A 85 -6.45 -16.79 11.95
C GLU A 85 -6.96 -16.65 10.51
N PRO A 86 -6.27 -17.27 9.54
CA PRO A 86 -6.74 -17.22 8.17
C PRO A 86 -8.16 -17.82 8.13
N PRO A 87 -9.06 -17.30 7.28
CA PRO A 87 -10.46 -17.73 7.24
C PRO A 87 -10.65 -19.23 6.95
N SER A 88 -9.61 -19.93 6.50
CA SER A 88 -9.55 -21.39 6.36
C SER A 88 -9.49 -22.17 7.68
N LYS A 89 -9.15 -21.51 8.80
CA LYS A 89 -9.09 -22.09 10.15
C LYS A 89 -10.25 -21.67 11.05
N LEU A 90 -11.03 -20.67 10.65
CA LEU A 90 -12.25 -20.33 11.36
C LEU A 90 -13.19 -21.55 11.29
N PRO A 91 -13.86 -21.92 12.40
CA PRO A 91 -14.84 -22.98 12.37
C PRO A 91 -15.86 -22.63 11.29
N VAL A 92 -16.07 -23.56 10.34
CA VAL A 92 -17.14 -23.42 9.35
C VAL A 92 -18.40 -23.14 10.14
N LEU A 93 -18.90 -21.90 10.06
CA LEU A 93 -20.17 -21.54 10.69
C LEU A 93 -21.18 -22.53 10.13
N ALA A 94 -21.57 -23.50 10.98
CA ALA A 94 -22.51 -24.52 10.61
C ALA A 94 -23.71 -23.76 10.06
N LYS A 95 -24.00 -23.95 8.77
CA LYS A 95 -25.19 -23.38 8.13
C LYS A 95 -26.33 -23.74 9.06
N GLY A 96 -26.82 -22.73 9.80
CA GLY A 96 -27.97 -22.90 10.68
C GLY A 96 -29.05 -23.57 9.86
N ARG A 97 -29.60 -24.66 10.39
CA ARG A 97 -30.67 -25.40 9.75
C ARG A 97 -31.79 -24.40 9.49
N ARG A 98 -32.01 -24.03 8.22
CA ARG A 98 -33.28 -23.40 7.83
C ARG A 98 -34.32 -24.52 7.97
N GLY A 99 -35.01 -24.54 9.10
CA GLY A 99 -36.08 -25.46 9.45
C GLY A 99 -36.92 -24.83 10.52
#